data_AF-A0A920W5Y0-F1
#
_entry.id   AF-A0A920W5Y0-F1
#
_cell.length_a   1.000
_cell.length_b   1.000
_cell.length_c   1.000
_cell.angle_alpha   90.00
_cell.angle_beta   90.00
_cell.angle_gamma   90.00
#
_symmetry.space_group_name_H-M   'P 1'
#
loop_
_entity.id
_entity.type
_entity.pdbx_description
1 polymer ?
#
loop_
_entity_poly.entity_id
_entity_poly.type
_entity_poly.pdbx_seq_one_letter_code
_entity_poly.pdbx_strand_id
1 'polypeptide(L)'
;MLWRCLTCLSLQRVDYVDFKAGVFTNLSEEHLEFHGDRARYFRAKAGLFEMLAPESPAVVNIDDTYGKELAKTVTCPVTYGLDSSADIVPNRLELKPGFARI
;
A
#
# COMPACT_ATOMS: atom_id res chain seq x y z
N MET A 1 -9.19 5.56 6.57
CA MET A 1 -9.59 4.23 7.09
C MET A 1 -8.45 3.18 7.01
N LEU A 2 -7.18 3.60 6.90
CA LEU A 2 -6.01 2.73 6.72
C LEU A 2 -5.21 2.43 8.01
N TRP A 3 -5.55 3.10 9.12
CA TRP A 3 -4.72 3.10 10.34
C TRP A 3 -4.97 1.89 11.26
N ARG A 4 -6.17 1.30 11.24
CA ARG A 4 -6.55 0.20 12.13
C ARG A 4 -5.84 -1.14 11.81
N CYS A 5 -5.42 -1.37 10.57
CA CYS A 5 -4.76 -2.64 10.20
C CYS A 5 -3.27 -2.68 10.56
N LEU A 6 -2.58 -1.53 10.61
CA LEU A 6 -1.12 -1.57 10.68
C LEU A 6 -0.56 -1.85 12.07
N THR A 7 -1.19 -1.27 13.08
CA THR A 7 -0.92 -1.64 14.47
C THR A 7 -1.32 -3.10 14.71
N CYS A 8 -2.33 -3.63 14.01
CA CYS A 8 -2.70 -5.04 14.10
C CYS A 8 -1.62 -5.97 13.52
N LEU A 9 -1.05 -5.67 12.35
CA LEU A 9 0.09 -6.44 11.81
C LEU A 9 1.30 -6.39 12.74
N SER A 10 1.64 -5.20 13.25
CA SER A 10 2.79 -5.03 14.15
C SER A 10 2.61 -5.69 15.53
N LEU A 11 1.36 -5.85 15.98
CA LEU A 11 0.99 -6.49 17.25
C LEU A 11 0.43 -7.91 17.05
N GLN A 12 0.61 -8.51 15.87
CA GLN A 12 0.17 -9.88 15.56
C GLN A 12 -1.33 -10.15 15.78
N ARG A 13 -2.16 -9.10 15.72
CA ARG A 13 -3.61 -9.20 15.99
C ARG A 13 -4.39 -9.80 14.82
N VAL A 14 -3.74 -10.02 13.68
CA VAL A 14 -4.34 -10.57 12.45
C VAL A 14 -3.58 -11.80 11.94
N ASP A 15 -2.71 -12.40 12.75
CA ASP A 15 -1.89 -13.56 12.33
C ASP A 15 -2.71 -14.79 11.95
N TYR A 16 -3.95 -14.90 12.45
CA TYR A 16 -4.88 -15.97 12.12
C TYR A 16 -5.92 -15.57 11.07
N VAL A 17 -5.71 -14.45 10.37
CA VAL A 17 -6.59 -14.01 9.29
C VAL A 17 -6.00 -14.45 7.95
N ASP A 18 -6.73 -15.31 7.25
CA ASP A 18 -6.40 -15.71 5.89
C ASP A 18 -6.75 -14.60 4.90
N PHE A 19 -5.80 -13.70 4.64
CA PHE A 19 -5.97 -12.67 3.63
C PHE A 19 -6.05 -13.29 2.22
N LYS A 20 -7.17 -13.04 1.53
CA LYS A 20 -7.38 -13.51 0.15
C LYS A 20 -6.96 -12.49 -0.91
N ALA A 21 -6.69 -11.25 -0.52
CA ALA A 21 -6.16 -10.20 -1.37
C ALA A 21 -5.48 -9.11 -0.53
N GLY A 22 -4.55 -8.36 -1.13
CA GLY A 22 -3.89 -7.22 -0.52
C GLY A 22 -3.91 -5.99 -1.42
N VAL A 23 -4.07 -4.80 -0.82
CA VAL A 23 -4.03 -3.53 -1.56
C VAL A 23 -3.10 -2.55 -0.85
N PHE A 24 -2.07 -2.09 -1.57
CA PHE A 24 -1.14 -1.05 -1.11
C PHE A 24 -1.52 0.28 -1.75
N THR A 25 -1.74 1.30 -0.92
CA THR A 25 -2.27 2.59 -1.37
C THR A 25 -1.24 3.70 -1.41
N ASN A 26 -0.55 3.98 -0.31
CA ASN A 26 0.60 4.88 -0.22
C ASN A 26 1.31 4.71 1.13
N LEU A 27 2.47 5.34 1.26
CA LEU A 27 3.19 5.47 2.53
C LEU A 27 3.49 6.94 2.82
N SER A 28 2.55 7.64 3.45
CA SER A 28 2.75 9.01 3.93
C SER A 28 3.51 9.08 5.26
N GLU A 29 4.06 10.26 5.56
CA GLU A 29 4.82 10.59 6.77
C GLU A 29 3.94 10.85 8.00
N GLU A 30 2.89 10.04 8.18
CA GLU A 30 2.05 10.14 9.37
C GLU A 30 2.56 9.15 10.44
N HIS A 31 2.75 9.64 11.67
CA HIS A 31 3.07 8.84 12.87
C HIS A 31 4.46 8.17 12.92
N LEU A 32 5.50 8.89 12.47
CA LEU A 32 6.91 8.53 12.68
C LEU A 32 7.25 8.29 14.17
N GLU A 33 6.53 8.93 15.08
CA GLU A 33 6.68 8.82 16.54
C GLU A 33 6.52 7.37 17.05
N PHE A 34 5.69 6.55 16.38
CA PHE A 34 5.39 5.17 16.82
C PHE A 34 6.27 4.12 16.14
N HIS A 35 6.68 4.35 14.90
CA HIS A 35 7.45 3.39 14.11
C HIS A 35 8.96 3.67 14.09
N GLY A 36 9.38 4.85 14.57
CA GLY A 36 10.79 5.27 14.66
C GLY A 36 11.39 5.67 13.31
N ASP A 37 11.25 4.82 12.30
CA ASP A 37 11.73 5.07 10.94
C ASP A 37 10.76 4.52 9.87
N ARG A 38 10.68 5.22 8.73
CA ARG A 38 9.83 4.88 7.58
C ARG A 38 10.10 3.48 7.04
N ALA A 39 11.36 3.01 7.07
CA ALA A 39 11.69 1.67 6.61
C ALA A 39 11.01 0.58 7.48
N ARG A 40 10.89 0.80 8.79
CA ARG A 40 10.18 -0.13 9.68
C ARG A 40 8.67 -0.10 9.43
N TYR A 41 8.11 1.09 9.22
CA TYR A 41 6.71 1.26 8.86
C TYR A 41 6.37 0.56 7.55
N PHE A 42 7.24 0.70 6.54
CA PHE A 42 7.14 -0.01 5.27
C PHE A 42 7.18 -1.53 5.46
N ARG A 43 8.18 -2.06 6.17
CA ARG A 43 8.30 -3.51 6.42
C ARG A 43 7.05 -4.09 7.09
N ALA A 44 6.47 -3.38 8.06
CA ALA A 44 5.24 -3.81 8.69
C ALA A 44 4.04 -3.87 7.71
N LYS A 45 3.97 -2.96 6.74
CA LYS A 45 2.97 -3.00 5.65
C LYS A 45 3.24 -4.14 4.68
N ALA A 46 4.51 -4.31 4.31
CA ALA A 46 4.96 -5.34 3.37
C ALA A 46 4.69 -6.75 3.89
N GLY A 47 4.77 -6.96 5.21
CA GLY A 47 4.43 -8.24 5.84
C GLY A 47 3.01 -8.74 5.52
N LEU A 48 2.04 -7.85 5.26
CA LEU A 48 0.72 -8.28 4.77
C LEU A 48 0.81 -9.06 3.46
N PHE A 49 1.70 -8.64 2.56
CA PHE A 49 1.88 -9.26 1.25
C PHE A 49 2.70 -10.54 1.33
N GLU A 50 3.54 -10.69 2.36
CA GLU A 50 4.21 -11.96 2.67
C GLU A 50 3.23 -13.01 3.22
N MET A 51 2.15 -12.57 3.88
CA MET A 51 1.08 -13.45 4.36
C MET A 51 0.10 -13.89 3.27
N LEU A 52 0.15 -13.28 2.07
CA LEU A 52 -0.70 -13.68 0.95
C LEU A 52 -0.18 -14.98 0.33
N ALA A 53 -1.11 -15.87 -0.03
CA ALA A 53 -0.77 -16.98 -0.91
C ALA A 53 -0.23 -16.45 -2.26
N PRO A 54 0.67 -17.16 -2.95
CA PRO A 54 1.24 -16.71 -4.23
C PRO A 54 0.21 -16.37 -5.31
N GLU A 55 -0.95 -17.04 -5.27
CA GLU A 55 -2.06 -16.87 -6.21
C GLU A 55 -3.02 -15.74 -5.81
N SER A 56 -2.86 -15.17 -4.61
CA SER A 56 -3.78 -14.17 -4.07
C SER A 56 -3.59 -12.83 -4.81
N PRO A 57 -4.68 -12.18 -5.26
CA PRO A 57 -4.59 -10.88 -5.90
C PRO A 57 -3.90 -9.84 -5.01
N ALA A 58 -2.91 -9.16 -5.58
CA ALA A 58 -2.25 -8.03 -4.95
C ALA A 58 -2.35 -6.80 -5.85
N VAL A 59 -2.78 -5.68 -5.28
CA VAL A 59 -2.94 -4.40 -5.99
C VAL A 59 -2.01 -3.37 -5.36
N VAL A 60 -1.17 -2.73 -6.16
CA VAL A 60 -0.12 -1.84 -5.65
C VAL A 60 -0.16 -0.49 -6.36
N ASN A 61 -0.26 0.59 -5.58
CA ASN A 61 -0.06 1.94 -6.12
C ASN A 61 1.42 2.18 -6.41
N ILE A 62 1.78 2.41 -7.67
CA ILE A 62 3.15 2.69 -8.07
C ILE A 62 3.45 4.18 -8.24
N ASP A 63 2.50 5.10 -7.97
CA ASP A 63 2.85 6.51 -7.84
C ASP A 63 3.66 6.80 -6.58
N ASP A 64 3.55 5.91 -5.58
CA ASP A 64 4.32 5.96 -4.34
C ASP A 64 5.67 5.24 -4.49
N THR A 65 6.76 5.85 -4.03
CA THR A 65 8.11 5.28 -4.10
C THR A 65 8.21 3.93 -3.39
N TYR A 66 7.59 3.76 -2.22
CA TYR A 66 7.56 2.48 -1.52
C TYR A 66 6.65 1.47 -2.20
N GLY A 67 5.59 1.94 -2.85
CA GLY A 67 4.77 1.11 -3.72
C GLY A 67 5.57 0.52 -4.89
N LYS A 68 6.45 1.31 -5.52
CA LYS A 68 7.38 0.81 -6.55
C LYS A 68 8.32 -0.26 -6.00
N GLU A 69 8.85 -0.09 -4.78
CA GLU A 69 9.70 -1.11 -4.16
C GLU A 69 8.92 -2.38 -3.80
N LEU A 70 7.69 -2.25 -3.29
CA LEU A 70 6.83 -3.40 -2.97
C LEU A 70 6.43 -4.18 -4.23
N ALA A 71 6.14 -3.48 -5.33
CA ALA A 71 5.78 -4.13 -6.59
C ALA A 71 6.88 -5.06 -7.14
N LYS A 72 8.15 -4.86 -6.75
CA LYS A 72 9.27 -5.72 -7.13
C LYS A 72 9.32 -7.04 -6.34
N THR A 73 8.72 -7.09 -5.15
CA THR A 73 8.80 -8.25 -4.25
C THR A 73 7.55 -9.12 -4.32
N VAL A 74 6.42 -8.54 -4.72
CA VAL A 74 5.15 -9.25 -4.86
C VAL A 74 5.10 -10.00 -6.18
N THR A 75 4.58 -11.23 -6.18
CA THR A 75 4.39 -12.01 -7.41
C THR A 75 3.24 -11.45 -8.23
N CYS A 76 3.53 -11.04 -9.48
CA CYS A 76 2.55 -10.57 -10.46
C CYS A 76 1.48 -9.59 -9.92
N PRO A 77 1.86 -8.48 -9.25
CA PRO A 77 0.90 -7.52 -8.75
C PRO A 77 0.19 -6.81 -9.89
N VAL A 78 -1.08 -6.45 -9.69
CA VAL A 78 -1.76 -5.47 -10.53
C VAL A 78 -1.38 -4.08 -10.02
N THR A 79 -0.70 -3.31 -10.86
CA THR A 79 -0.25 -1.97 -10.51
C THR A 79 -1.28 -0.91 -10.91
N TYR A 80 -1.42 0.14 -10.10
CA TYR A 80 -2.22 1.30 -10.46
C TYR A 80 -1.46 2.61 -10.21
N GLY A 81 -1.81 3.65 -10.96
CA GLY A 81 -1.19 4.97 -10.82
C GLY A 81 -1.85 6.03 -11.73
N LEU A 82 -1.48 7.28 -11.50
CA LEU A 82 -1.89 8.47 -12.25
C LEU A 82 -0.77 8.89 -13.22
N ASP A 83 0.47 8.94 -12.72
CA ASP A 83 1.62 9.52 -13.42
C ASP A 83 2.68 8.47 -13.81
N SER A 84 2.53 7.23 -13.33
CA SER A 84 3.47 6.12 -13.56
C SER A 84 2.92 5.11 -14.57
N SER A 85 3.82 4.36 -15.24
CA SER A 85 3.46 3.26 -16.16
C SER A 85 2.88 2.08 -15.38
N ALA A 86 1.58 2.13 -15.08
CA ALA A 86 0.85 1.11 -14.32
C ALA A 86 -0.10 0.30 -15.22
N ASP A 87 -0.55 -0.86 -14.75
CA ASP A 87 -1.55 -1.68 -15.42
C ASP A 87 -2.92 -0.98 -15.48
N ILE A 88 -3.25 -0.24 -14.42
CA ILE A 88 -4.50 0.51 -14.29
C ILE A 88 -4.19 2.00 -14.17
N VAL A 89 -4.61 2.77 -15.18
CA VAL A 89 -4.50 4.24 -15.22
C VAL A 89 -5.86 4.87 -15.55
N PRO A 90 -6.17 6.08 -15.06
CA PRO A 90 -7.43 6.75 -15.40
C PRO A 90 -7.44 7.19 -16.88
N ASN A 91 -8.51 6.87 -17.59
CA ASN A 91 -8.70 7.29 -18.99
C ASN A 91 -8.99 8.80 -19.12
N ARG A 92 -9.57 9.41 -18.08
CA ARG A 92 -9.84 10.85 -18.02
C ARG A 92 -9.82 11.32 -16.57
N LEU A 93 -9.04 12.36 -16.29
CA LEU A 93 -8.98 13.02 -14.99
C LEU A 93 -9.47 14.46 -15.13
N GLU A 94 -10.62 14.79 -14.52
CA GLU A 94 -11.13 16.15 -14.45
C GLU A 94 -11.01 16.66 -13.01
N LEU A 95 -10.03 17.53 -12.77
CA LEU A 95 -9.86 18.20 -11.48
C LEU A 95 -10.79 19.42 -11.43
N LYS A 96 -11.81 19.36 -10.58
CA LYS A 96 -12.62 20.55 -10.26
C LYS A 96 -11.84 21.44 -9.28
N PRO A 97 -11.51 22.69 -9.63
CA PRO A 97 -10.89 23.60 -8.68
C PRO A 97 -11.91 23.94 -7.58
N GLY A 98 -11.60 23.63 -6.32
CA GLY A 98 -12.49 23.99 -5.20
C GLY A 98 -12.15 23.44 -3.81
N PHE A 99 -11.30 22.42 -3.66
CA PHE A 99 -11.07 21.75 -2.36
C PHE A 99 -9.62 21.68 -1.87
N ALA A 100 -8.68 22.36 -2.53
CA ALA A 100 -7.33 22.55 -2.00
C ALA A 100 -7.27 23.91 -1.30
N ARG A 101 -7.59 23.97 0.00
CA ARG A 101 -7.14 25.08 0.85
C ARG A 101 -5.71 24.75 1.27
N ILE A 102 -4.78 25.61 0.86
CA ILE A 102 -3.37 25.66 1.29
C ILE A 102 -3.34 26.05 2.77
#